data_AF-A0A842RCI8-F1
#
_entry.id   AF-A0A842RCI8-F1
#
_cell.length_a   1.000
_cell.length_b   1.000
_cell.length_c   1.000
_cell.angle_alpha   90.00
_cell.angle_beta   90.00
_cell.angle_gamma   90.00
#
_symmetry.space_group_name_H-M   'P 1'
#
loop_
_entity.id
_entity.type
_entity.pdbx_description
1 polymer ?
#
loop_
_entity_poly.entity_id
_entity_poly.type
_entity_poly.pdbx_seq_one_letter_code
_entity_poly.pdbx_strand_id
1 'polypeptide(L)'
;MAEMNKLDEEVSQLRTEIDTILAIQKHIIKANSSLLRSFILREIFGIGKGVRIKKSRIKIYLAINGELTVNEVADSLGMHLPNVSREITPLKEAGLIEIAQEETRGIIYSKTYLDSFLNLSGKIGEKSKMTIEKFLRK
;
A
#
# COMPACT_ATOMS: atom_id res chain seq x y z
N MET A 1 -14.43 -34.08 -23.82
CA MET A 1 -13.04 -34.43 -23.48
C MET A 1 -12.02 -33.59 -24.26
N ALA A 2 -12.05 -33.56 -25.61
CA ALA A 2 -11.11 -32.74 -26.39
C ALA A 2 -11.19 -31.21 -26.12
N GLU A 3 -12.39 -30.69 -25.90
CA GLU A 3 -12.62 -29.27 -25.62
C GLU A 3 -12.16 -28.85 -24.20
N MET A 4 -12.21 -29.79 -23.24
CA MET A 4 -11.75 -29.58 -21.87
C MET A 4 -10.22 -29.53 -21.81
N ASN A 5 -9.55 -30.41 -22.57
CA ASN A 5 -8.09 -30.39 -22.71
C ASN A 5 -7.57 -29.10 -23.32
N LYS A 6 -8.29 -28.55 -24.30
CA LYS A 6 -7.94 -27.25 -24.92
C LYS A 6 -8.07 -26.10 -23.93
N LEU A 7 -9.12 -26.10 -23.11
CA LEU A 7 -9.31 -25.07 -22.07
C LEU A 7 -8.18 -25.12 -21.02
N ASP A 8 -7.78 -26.31 -20.59
CA ASP A 8 -6.70 -26.48 -19.63
C ASP A 8 -5.35 -25.99 -20.18
N GLU A 9 -5.08 -26.24 -21.46
CA GLU A 9 -3.90 -25.73 -22.16
C GLU A 9 -3.91 -24.19 -22.22
N GLU A 10 -5.05 -23.58 -22.60
CA GLU A 10 -5.21 -22.11 -22.64
C GLU A 10 -5.00 -21.48 -21.24
N VAL A 11 -5.58 -22.07 -20.20
CA VAL A 11 -5.39 -21.60 -18.80
C VAL A 11 -3.93 -21.70 -18.38
N SER A 12 -3.23 -22.77 -18.75
CA SER A 12 -1.81 -22.94 -18.45
C SER A 12 -0.93 -21.90 -19.16
N GLN A 13 -1.25 -21.58 -20.41
CA GLN A 13 -0.56 -20.53 -21.18
C GLN A 13 -0.76 -19.16 -20.53
N LEU A 14 -2.00 -18.81 -20.21
CA LEU A 14 -2.32 -17.54 -19.53
C LEU A 14 -1.58 -17.37 -18.20
N ARG A 15 -1.46 -18.45 -17.40
CA ARG A 15 -0.68 -18.41 -16.16
C ARG A 15 0.79 -18.07 -16.41
N THR A 16 1.39 -18.72 -17.41
CA THR A 16 2.80 -18.49 -17.78
C THR A 16 3.03 -17.06 -18.26
N GLU A 17 2.11 -16.51 -19.04
CA GLU A 17 2.16 -15.13 -19.51
C GLU A 17 2.04 -14.14 -18.34
N ILE A 18 1.09 -14.38 -17.42
CA ILE A 18 0.93 -13.58 -16.19
C ILE A 18 2.22 -13.59 -15.37
N ASP A 19 2.83 -14.74 -15.16
CA ASP A 19 4.09 -14.86 -14.40
C ASP A 19 5.22 -14.08 -15.06
N THR A 20 5.28 -14.10 -16.39
CA THR A 20 6.26 -13.33 -17.17
C THR A 20 6.03 -11.82 -17.01
N ILE A 21 4.78 -11.36 -17.08
CA ILE A 21 4.41 -9.96 -16.88
C ILE A 21 4.80 -9.51 -15.46
N LEU A 22 4.50 -10.32 -14.44
CA LEU A 22 4.85 -10.03 -13.06
C LEU A 22 6.37 -9.95 -12.86
N ALA A 23 7.14 -10.81 -13.52
CA ALA A 23 8.60 -10.74 -13.49
C ALA A 23 9.13 -9.44 -14.11
N ILE A 24 8.63 -9.06 -15.30
CA ILE A 24 8.99 -7.80 -15.97
C ILE A 24 8.64 -6.60 -15.09
N GLN A 25 7.44 -6.59 -14.50
CA GLN A 25 7.01 -5.53 -13.59
C GLN A 25 7.97 -5.37 -12.41
N LYS A 26 8.39 -6.48 -11.78
CA LYS A 26 9.38 -6.44 -10.68
C LYS A 26 10.70 -5.84 -11.13
N HIS A 27 11.18 -6.16 -12.34
CA HIS A 27 12.41 -5.57 -12.88
C HIS A 27 12.28 -4.05 -13.10
N ILE A 28 11.14 -3.60 -13.65
CA ILE A 28 10.87 -2.17 -13.84
C ILE A 28 10.83 -1.43 -12.50
N ILE A 29 10.14 -2.00 -11.50
CA ILE A 29 10.06 -1.41 -10.16
C ILE A 29 11.46 -1.37 -9.53
N LYS A 30 12.28 -2.42 -9.70
CA LYS A 30 13.66 -2.45 -9.20
C LYS A 30 14.50 -1.32 -9.80
N ALA A 31 14.49 -1.20 -11.13
CA ALA A 31 15.24 -0.19 -11.87
C ALA A 31 14.84 1.24 -11.47
N ASN A 32 13.56 1.44 -11.12
CA ASN A 32 13.00 2.76 -10.79
C ASN A 32 12.72 2.95 -9.29
N SER A 33 13.24 2.07 -8.43
CA SER A 33 12.85 1.98 -7.02
C SER A 33 13.01 3.30 -6.24
N SER A 34 14.10 4.03 -6.49
CA SER A 34 14.35 5.34 -5.87
C SER A 34 13.32 6.40 -6.30
N LEU A 35 13.04 6.48 -7.61
CA LEU A 35 12.09 7.43 -8.18
C LEU A 35 10.67 7.11 -7.73
N LEU A 36 10.25 5.84 -7.82
CA LEU A 36 8.93 5.37 -7.37
C LEU A 36 8.74 5.64 -5.88
N ARG A 37 9.72 5.32 -5.04
CA ARG A 37 9.66 5.62 -3.61
C ARG A 37 9.49 7.12 -3.36
N SER A 38 10.30 7.96 -4.01
CA SER A 38 10.21 9.41 -3.87
C SER A 38 8.84 9.94 -4.29
N PHE A 39 8.33 9.45 -5.43
CA PHE A 39 7.00 9.78 -5.94
C PHE A 39 5.90 9.40 -4.94
N ILE A 40 5.88 8.15 -4.45
CA ILE A 40 4.90 7.66 -3.48
C ILE A 40 4.94 8.49 -2.20
N LEU A 41 6.15 8.71 -1.65
CA LEU A 41 6.32 9.51 -0.42
C LEU A 41 5.75 10.92 -0.60
N ARG A 42 5.97 11.55 -1.75
CA ARG A 42 5.51 12.91 -2.03
C ARG A 42 4.02 12.98 -2.34
N GLU A 43 3.56 12.24 -3.35
CA GLU A 43 2.20 12.39 -3.89
C GLU A 43 1.16 11.71 -2.99
N ILE A 44 1.49 10.56 -2.39
CA ILE A 44 0.55 9.85 -1.53
C ILE A 44 0.64 10.36 -0.09
N PHE A 45 1.84 10.49 0.47
CA PHE A 45 2.01 10.81 1.90
C PHE A 45 2.31 12.29 2.18
N GLY A 46 2.58 13.11 1.16
CA GLY A 46 2.93 14.52 1.33
C GLY A 46 4.31 14.72 1.96
N ILE A 47 5.19 13.71 1.92
CA ILE A 47 6.54 13.76 2.47
C ILE A 47 7.49 14.30 1.39
N GLY A 48 7.69 15.62 1.40
CA GLY A 48 8.56 16.31 0.45
C GLY A 48 8.59 17.82 0.69
N LYS A 49 9.55 18.51 0.08
CA LYS A 49 9.65 19.98 0.18
C LYS A 49 8.44 20.63 -0.51
N GLY A 50 7.80 21.57 0.17
CA GLY A 50 6.68 22.35 -0.39
C GLY A 50 5.34 21.60 -0.46
N VAL A 51 5.23 20.42 0.14
CA VAL A 51 3.98 19.63 0.16
C VAL A 51 3.49 19.47 1.60
N ARG A 52 2.17 19.56 1.79
CA ARG A 52 1.54 19.35 3.11
C ARG A 52 1.50 17.86 3.46
N ILE A 53 2.16 17.49 4.55
CA ILE A 53 2.17 16.12 5.08
C ILE A 53 0.74 15.64 5.39
N LYS A 54 0.43 14.42 4.94
CA LYS A 54 -0.83 13.73 5.21
C LYS A 54 -0.71 12.86 6.47
N LYS A 55 -0.67 13.52 7.64
CA LYS A 55 -0.42 12.86 8.94
C LYS A 55 -1.38 11.69 9.22
N SER A 56 -2.68 11.86 8.96
CA SER A 56 -3.68 10.80 9.19
C SER A 56 -3.43 9.58 8.31
N ARG A 57 -3.21 9.80 7.01
CA ARG A 57 -2.87 8.74 6.05
C ARG A 57 -1.62 7.97 6.44
N ILE A 58 -0.58 8.67 6.88
CA ILE A 58 0.65 8.04 7.37
C ILE A 58 0.36 7.11 8.55
N LYS A 59 -0.38 7.60 9.56
CA LYS A 59 -0.73 6.79 10.74
C LYS A 59 -1.52 5.54 10.35
N ILE A 60 -2.54 5.71 9.50
CA ILE A 60 -3.38 4.63 9.02
C ILE A 60 -2.56 3.60 8.23
N TYR A 61 -1.75 4.06 7.27
CA TYR A 61 -0.89 3.16 6.49
C TYR A 61 0.05 2.37 7.38
N LEU A 62 0.68 3.01 8.36
CA LEU A 62 1.58 2.31 9.29
C LEU A 62 0.84 1.30 10.18
N ALA A 63 -0.40 1.57 10.57
CA ALA A 63 -1.23 0.68 11.39
C ALA A 63 -1.80 -0.53 10.62
N ILE A 64 -1.94 -0.45 9.30
CA ILE A 64 -2.40 -1.57 8.47
C ILE A 64 -1.33 -2.68 8.47
N ASN A 65 -1.64 -3.83 9.06
CA ASN A 65 -0.73 -4.97 9.19
C ASN A 65 -1.31 -6.30 8.67
N GLY A 66 -2.55 -6.32 8.17
CA GLY A 66 -3.22 -7.54 7.73
C GLY A 66 -3.96 -8.31 8.83
N GLU A 67 -4.07 -7.77 10.05
CA GLU A 67 -4.73 -8.44 11.18
C GLU A 67 -5.98 -7.69 11.65
N LEU A 68 -5.96 -6.35 11.59
CA LEU A 68 -7.03 -5.51 12.12
C LEU A 68 -8.03 -5.12 11.03
N THR A 69 -9.32 -5.16 11.38
CA THR A 69 -10.38 -4.57 10.56
C THR A 69 -10.25 -3.05 10.52
N VAL A 70 -10.86 -2.40 9.52
CA VAL A 70 -10.89 -0.92 9.43
C VAL A 70 -11.42 -0.27 10.72
N ASN A 71 -12.39 -0.89 11.37
CA ASN A 71 -12.97 -0.42 12.63
C ASN A 71 -11.93 -0.46 13.76
N GLU A 72 -11.22 -1.57 13.92
CA GLU A 72 -10.18 -1.72 14.94
C GLU A 72 -8.97 -0.82 14.68
N VAL A 73 -8.63 -0.57 13.41
CA VAL A 73 -7.63 0.45 13.03
C VAL A 73 -8.09 1.83 13.47
N ALA A 74 -9.36 2.17 13.27
CA ALA A 74 -9.91 3.46 13.70
C ALA A 74 -9.86 3.62 15.23
N ASP A 75 -10.26 2.58 15.96
CA ASP A 75 -10.24 2.56 17.42
C ASP A 75 -8.82 2.68 17.98
N SER A 76 -7.87 1.88 17.45
CA SER A 76 -6.47 1.90 17.90
C SER A 76 -5.78 3.24 17.68
N LEU A 77 -6.20 4.00 16.66
CA LEU A 77 -5.67 5.31 16.33
C LEU A 77 -6.45 6.48 16.96
N GLY A 78 -7.57 6.20 17.64
CA GLY A 78 -8.50 7.21 18.16
C GLY A 78 -9.07 8.10 17.06
N MET A 79 -9.34 7.53 15.88
CA MET A 79 -9.86 8.25 14.71
C MET A 79 -11.32 7.86 14.44
N HIS A 80 -12.13 8.82 13.97
CA HIS A 80 -13.46 8.50 13.48
C HIS A 80 -13.37 7.61 12.23
N LEU A 81 -14.15 6.51 12.21
CA LEU A 81 -14.19 5.53 11.12
C LEU A 81 -14.31 6.17 9.72
N PRO A 82 -15.20 7.15 9.45
CA PRO A 82 -15.28 7.78 8.13
C PRO A 82 -13.97 8.45 7.68
N ASN A 83 -13.17 8.96 8.61
CA ASN A 83 -11.87 9.52 8.29
C ASN A 83 -10.86 8.44 7.90
N VAL A 84 -10.92 7.27 8.54
CA VAL A 84 -10.06 6.13 8.19
C VAL A 84 -10.43 5.61 6.82
N SER A 85 -11.71 5.34 6.56
CA SER A 85 -12.18 4.86 5.26
C SER A 85 -11.82 5.81 4.13
N ARG A 86 -11.91 7.13 4.35
CA ARG A 86 -11.51 8.14 3.36
C ARG A 86 -10.02 8.11 3.04
N GLU A 87 -9.15 7.77 3.98
CA GLU A 87 -7.71 7.68 3.75
C GLU A 87 -7.28 6.29 3.23
N ILE A 88 -8.11 5.26 3.39
CA ILE A 88 -7.90 3.94 2.78
C ILE A 88 -8.05 4.00 1.25
N THR A 89 -9.05 4.72 0.72
CA THR A 89 -9.30 4.84 -0.72
C THR A 89 -8.03 5.20 -1.53
N PRO A 90 -7.31 6.30 -1.24
CA PRO A 90 -6.11 6.65 -2.00
C PRO A 90 -4.96 5.66 -1.81
N LEU A 91 -4.89 4.93 -0.69
CA LEU A 91 -3.88 3.88 -0.48
C LEU A 91 -4.19 2.65 -1.34
N LYS A 92 -5.47 2.28 -1.46
CA LYS A 92 -5.96 1.20 -2.30
C LYS A 92 -5.79 1.54 -3.79
N GLU A 93 -6.19 2.74 -4.21
CA GLU A 93 -6.03 3.22 -5.59
C GLU A 93 -4.56 3.28 -6.03
N ALA A 94 -3.66 3.62 -5.10
CA ALA A 94 -2.22 3.62 -5.35
C ALA A 94 -1.59 2.20 -5.32
N GLY A 95 -2.38 1.15 -5.08
CA GLY A 95 -1.89 -0.24 -4.99
C GLY A 95 -0.97 -0.51 -3.80
N LEU A 96 -1.01 0.33 -2.75
CA LEU A 96 -0.16 0.19 -1.57
C LEU A 96 -0.75 -0.75 -0.52
N ILE A 97 -2.05 -0.96 -0.58
CA ILE A 97 -2.79 -1.90 0.27
C ILE A 97 -3.77 -2.70 -0.57
N GLU A 98 -4.10 -3.90 -0.10
CA GLU A 98 -5.07 -4.81 -0.72
C GLU A 98 -5.96 -5.44 0.35
N ILE A 99 -7.10 -6.00 -0.06
CA ILE A 99 -8.00 -6.70 0.86
C ILE A 99 -7.33 -8.03 1.21
N ALA A 100 -7.03 -8.22 2.49
CA ALA A 100 -6.51 -9.47 3.01
C ALA A 100 -7.66 -10.45 3.29
N GLN A 101 -8.73 -9.94 3.90
CA GLN A 101 -9.89 -10.73 4.30
C GLN A 101 -11.13 -9.83 4.41
N GLU A 102 -12.30 -10.41 4.12
CA GLU A 102 -13.60 -9.81 4.45
C GLU A 102 -14.20 -10.57 5.63
N GLU A 103 -14.56 -9.86 6.69
CA GLU A 103 -15.23 -10.42 7.86
C GLU A 103 -16.60 -9.79 8.05
N THR A 104 -17.47 -10.46 8.82
CA THR A 104 -18.78 -9.92 9.20
C THR A 104 -18.68 -8.55 9.88
N ARG A 105 -17.55 -8.28 10.56
CA ARG A 105 -17.30 -7.03 11.30
C ARG A 105 -16.59 -5.95 10.50
N GLY A 106 -16.15 -6.24 9.28
CA GLY A 106 -15.48 -5.28 8.41
C GLY A 106 -14.44 -5.91 7.49
N ILE A 107 -13.72 -5.05 6.76
CA ILE A 107 -12.65 -5.46 5.84
C ILE A 107 -11.31 -5.37 6.56
N ILE A 108 -10.46 -6.38 6.39
CA ILE A 108 -9.06 -6.35 6.80
C ILE A 108 -8.22 -6.02 5.57
N TYR A 109 -7.38 -5.00 5.69
CA TYR A 109 -6.41 -4.64 4.66
C TYR A 109 -5.01 -5.09 5.06
N SER A 110 -4.21 -5.49 4.08
CA SER A 110 -2.77 -5.72 4.21
C SER A 110 -2.00 -4.78 3.28
N LYS A 111 -0.72 -4.56 3.58
CA LYS A 111 0.18 -3.86 2.66
C LYS A 111 0.57 -4.80 1.53
N THR A 112 0.63 -4.29 0.31
CA THR A 112 1.10 -5.08 -0.84
C THR A 112 2.61 -5.29 -0.78
N TYR A 113 3.12 -6.17 -1.64
CA TYR A 113 4.57 -6.41 -1.77
C TYR A 113 5.40 -5.14 -2.05
N LEU A 114 4.78 -4.05 -2.52
CA LEU A 114 5.46 -2.79 -2.76
C LEU A 114 6.04 -2.19 -1.47
N ASP A 115 5.39 -2.40 -0.32
CA ASP A 115 5.90 -1.89 0.96
C ASP A 115 7.25 -2.53 1.31
N SER A 116 7.33 -3.86 1.28
CA SER A 116 8.54 -4.59 1.60
C SER A 116 9.63 -4.35 0.54
N PHE A 117 9.25 -4.33 -0.74
CA PHE A 117 10.17 -4.12 -1.85
C PHE A 117 10.80 -2.72 -1.84
N LEU A 118 10.02 -1.68 -1.58
CA LEU A 118 10.50 -0.29 -1.55
C LEU A 118 10.90 0.18 -0.15
N ASN A 119 10.67 -0.61 0.89
CA ASN A 119 10.81 -0.23 2.30
C ASN A 119 10.04 1.06 2.63
N LEU A 120 8.75 1.12 2.24
CA LEU A 120 7.94 2.35 2.40
C LEU A 120 7.69 2.63 3.89
N SER A 121 7.21 1.65 4.66
CA SER A 121 6.94 1.78 6.09
C SER A 121 8.16 2.29 6.87
N GLY A 122 9.34 1.72 6.63
CA GLY A 122 10.58 2.19 7.24
C GLY A 122 10.90 3.64 6.88
N LYS A 123 10.80 3.99 5.59
CA LYS A 123 11.10 5.36 5.13
C LYS A 123 10.08 6.40 5.55
N ILE A 124 8.81 6.04 5.64
CA ILE A 124 7.75 6.89 6.19
C ILE A 124 7.99 7.11 7.68
N GLY A 125 8.33 6.06 8.44
CA GLY A 125 8.66 6.16 9.86
C GLY A 125 9.84 7.10 10.14
N GLU A 126 10.95 6.94 9.41
CA GLU A 126 12.12 7.82 9.51
C GLU A 126 11.76 9.29 9.19
N LYS A 127 11.13 9.54 8.03
CA LYS A 127 10.90 10.90 7.54
C LYS A 127 9.79 11.65 8.27
N SER A 128 8.77 10.94 8.75
CA SER A 128 7.68 11.54 9.52
C SER A 128 8.16 12.05 10.87
N LYS A 129 8.99 11.28 11.59
CA LYS A 129 9.66 11.71 12.84
C LYS A 129 10.51 12.96 12.61
N MET A 130 11.41 12.93 11.61
CA MET A 130 12.27 14.06 11.28
C MET A 130 11.49 15.33 10.93
N THR A 131 10.36 15.20 10.22
CA THR A 131 9.59 16.38 9.84
C THR A 131 8.83 16.97 11.02
N ILE A 132 8.28 16.14 11.91
CA ILE A 132 7.64 16.61 13.14
C ILE A 132 8.64 17.37 14.03
N GLU A 133 9.85 16.85 14.20
CA GLU A 133 10.90 17.51 14.99
C GLU A 133 11.33 18.87 14.42
N LYS A 134 11.43 19.00 13.09
CA LYS A 134 11.77 20.29 12.44
C LYS A 134 10.70 21.36 12.63
N PHE A 135 9.44 20.96 12.83
CA PHE A 135 8.35 21.90 13.10
C PHE A 135 8.25 22.29 14.59
N LEU A 136 8.81 21.51 15.50
CA LEU A 136 8.84 21.80 16.96
C LEU A 136 10.07 22.62 17.39
N ARG A 137 11.06 22.81 16.51
CA ARG A 137 12.28 23.61 16.77
C ARG A 137 12.21 25.03 16.17
N LYS A 138 11.02 25.51 15.82
CA LYS A 138 10.74 26.89 15.40
C LYS A 138 9.75 27.50 16.37
#